data_AF-A0A2S3QTL3-F1
#
_entry.id   AF-A0A2S3QTL3-F1
#
_cell.length_a   1.000
_cell.length_b   1.000
_cell.length_c   1.000
_cell.angle_alpha   90.00
_cell.angle_beta   90.00
_cell.angle_gamma   90.00
#
_symmetry.space_group_name_H-M   'P 1'
#
loop_
_entity.id
_entity.type
_entity.pdbx_description
1 polymer ?
#
loop_
_entity_poly.entity_id
_entity_poly.type
_entity_poly.pdbx_seq_one_letter_code
_entity_poly.pdbx_strand_id
1 'polypeptide(L)'
;MKDFRKRFPLTSVLILALATTSCSWSKRKTLFDEEGYPIEEDKQVAAKQQMVPKAQYDQLLEKYDKLLKDTKAPSLAEQYKAKGGKESAEQVQLSMIDDLQGAKGNNVAETVDVFANEVVAQKKQEQTDDVLLQKELNLLKQAEGLMAQNRLDQSLTILKDLEGSRHSQIKVRAKFYLAEMLFAQQEFDLAMQLYEEILRQHAFSGLVIKSLGRLIVCTDKLKLAKKKEKYYSILHDFFGEA
;
A
#
# COMPACT_ATOMS: atom_id res chain seq x y z
N MET A 1 -65.96 -36.13 -7.61
CA MET A 1 -65.69 -37.09 -6.50
C MET A 1 -64.89 -38.25 -7.05
N LYS A 2 -63.88 -38.71 -6.28
CA LYS A 2 -62.98 -39.87 -6.47
C LYS A 2 -61.52 -39.54 -6.84
N ASP A 3 -60.75 -39.48 -5.76
CA ASP A 3 -59.48 -40.17 -5.52
C ASP A 3 -58.13 -39.52 -5.91
N PHE A 4 -57.74 -38.60 -5.01
CA PHE A 4 -56.37 -38.27 -4.63
C PHE A 4 -55.58 -39.53 -4.22
N ARG A 5 -54.59 -39.95 -5.01
CA ARG A 5 -53.58 -40.94 -4.58
C ARG A 5 -52.17 -40.36 -4.68
N LYS A 6 -51.63 -40.11 -3.48
CA LYS A 6 -50.25 -39.81 -3.12
C LYS A 6 -49.26 -40.82 -3.74
N ARG A 7 -48.17 -40.34 -4.34
CA ARG A 7 -46.85 -41.00 -4.34
C ARG A 7 -45.75 -39.94 -4.33
N PHE A 8 -45.16 -39.74 -3.15
CA PHE A 8 -43.89 -39.04 -2.94
C PHE A 8 -42.74 -40.04 -3.12
N PRO A 9 -41.72 -39.76 -3.94
CA PRO A 9 -40.43 -40.39 -3.82
C PRO A 9 -39.42 -39.43 -3.16
N LEU A 10 -39.27 -39.62 -1.86
CA LEU A 10 -38.03 -39.83 -1.09
C LEU A 10 -36.67 -39.67 -1.82
N THR A 11 -36.34 -38.50 -2.36
CA THR A 11 -34.95 -38.17 -2.79
C THR A 11 -34.58 -36.70 -2.49
N SER A 12 -34.86 -36.22 -1.28
CA SER A 12 -34.50 -34.86 -0.85
C SER A 12 -34.18 -34.81 0.64
N VAL A 13 -33.04 -35.39 1.05
CA VAL A 13 -32.43 -35.14 2.39
C VAL A 13 -30.88 -35.17 2.38
N LEU A 14 -30.20 -35.65 1.32
CA LEU A 14 -28.74 -35.91 1.40
C LEU A 14 -27.82 -34.84 0.75
N ILE A 15 -28.15 -33.55 0.82
CA ILE A 15 -27.23 -32.45 0.39
C ILE A 15 -27.27 -31.27 1.40
N LEU A 16 -27.38 -31.58 2.69
CA LEU A 16 -27.32 -30.59 3.77
C LEU A 16 -26.35 -31.05 4.88
N ALA A 17 -25.11 -31.39 4.50
CA ALA A 17 -24.08 -31.85 5.44
C ALA A 17 -22.64 -31.40 5.10
N LEU A 18 -22.45 -30.32 4.33
CA LEU A 18 -21.12 -29.79 3.97
C LEU A 18 -20.90 -28.31 4.35
N ALA A 19 -21.71 -27.77 5.26
CA ALA A 19 -21.57 -26.40 5.73
C ALA A 19 -21.48 -26.34 7.27
N THR A 20 -20.40 -26.84 7.87
CA THR A 20 -19.90 -26.41 9.20
C THR A 20 -18.49 -26.96 9.47
N THR A 21 -17.44 -26.27 9.04
CA THR A 21 -16.11 -26.32 9.71
C THR A 21 -15.50 -24.92 9.73
N SER A 22 -15.96 -24.12 10.69
CA SER A 22 -15.31 -22.87 11.11
C SER A 22 -15.08 -22.94 12.62
N CYS A 23 -13.86 -23.29 13.04
CA CYS A 23 -13.28 -22.99 14.36
C CYS A 23 -11.80 -22.65 14.06
N SER A 24 -11.33 -21.40 14.12
CA SER A 24 -11.10 -20.58 15.32
C SER A 24 -10.28 -21.30 16.38
N TRP A 25 -8.96 -21.12 16.35
CA TRP A 25 -8.09 -21.33 17.51
C TRP A 25 -7.15 -20.13 17.64
N SER A 26 -7.59 -19.15 18.42
CA SER A 26 -6.76 -18.09 18.96
C SER A 26 -5.72 -18.70 19.92
N LYS A 27 -4.43 -18.57 19.60
CA LYS A 27 -3.34 -18.81 20.57
C LYS A 27 -3.22 -17.59 21.49
N ARG A 28 -3.82 -17.66 22.69
CA ARG A 28 -3.43 -16.83 23.84
C ARG A 28 -2.09 -17.33 24.36
N LYS A 29 -1.12 -16.41 24.45
CA LYS A 29 0.13 -16.58 25.19
C LYS A 29 -0.19 -16.76 26.68
N THR A 30 0.27 -17.85 27.28
CA THR A 30 0.41 -18.00 28.73
C THR A 30 1.69 -17.30 29.17
N LEU A 31 1.54 -16.48 30.21
CA LEU A 31 2.57 -15.80 30.98
C LEU A 31 2.94 -16.76 32.13
N PHE A 32 4.23 -16.99 32.35
CA PHE A 32 4.86 -17.79 33.41
C PHE A 32 5.03 -19.31 33.18
N ASP A 33 6.28 -19.66 32.87
CA ASP A 33 7.09 -20.85 33.20
C ASP A 33 6.43 -22.22 33.42
N GLU A 34 6.98 -23.26 32.79
CA GLU A 34 7.98 -24.14 33.44
C GLU A 34 8.36 -25.33 32.51
N GLU A 35 9.65 -25.41 32.18
CA GLU A 35 10.47 -26.58 31.78
C GLU A 35 10.03 -27.52 30.62
N GLY A 36 10.79 -27.47 29.51
CA GLY A 36 10.90 -28.58 28.55
C GLY A 36 11.23 -28.18 27.10
N TYR A 37 12.53 -28.15 26.76
CA TYR A 37 13.07 -27.94 25.40
C TYR A 37 12.62 -29.03 24.39
N PRO A 38 12.43 -28.71 23.08
CA PRO A 38 13.52 -28.34 22.16
C PRO A 38 13.31 -27.07 21.29
N ILE A 39 14.40 -26.29 21.18
CA ILE A 39 14.69 -25.11 20.33
C ILE A 39 14.84 -25.57 18.86
N GLU A 40 14.03 -25.12 17.90
CA GLU A 40 14.15 -23.89 17.06
C GLU A 40 15.34 -23.82 16.08
N GLU A 41 15.10 -24.19 14.81
CA GLU A 41 16.00 -23.93 13.68
C GLU A 41 15.74 -22.57 12.98
N ASP A 42 14.62 -21.89 13.24
CA ASP A 42 14.23 -20.70 12.46
C ASP A 42 14.65 -19.33 13.05
N LYS A 43 15.22 -19.28 14.27
CA LYS A 43 15.68 -18.00 14.88
C LYS A 43 17.10 -17.57 14.54
N GLN A 44 17.91 -18.41 13.89
CA GLN A 44 19.30 -18.07 13.58
C GLN A 44 19.49 -17.21 12.32
N VAL A 45 18.46 -17.06 11.47
CA VAL A 45 18.57 -16.25 10.24
C VAL A 45 18.32 -14.78 10.51
N ALA A 46 17.42 -14.44 11.45
CA ALA A 46 17.10 -13.05 11.79
C ALA A 46 18.20 -12.35 12.61
N ALA A 47 18.91 -13.07 13.50
CA ALA A 47 19.98 -12.48 14.32
C ALA A 47 21.25 -12.14 13.51
N LYS A 48 21.45 -12.76 12.33
CA LYS A 48 22.59 -12.46 11.45
C LYS A 48 22.44 -11.15 10.66
N GLN A 49 21.23 -10.59 10.58
CA GLN A 49 20.98 -9.33 9.86
C GLN A 49 21.16 -8.08 10.73
N GLN A 50 21.28 -8.25 12.05
CA GLN A 50 21.41 -7.14 13.01
C GLN A 50 22.86 -6.91 13.48
N MET A 51 23.81 -7.72 13.01
CA MET A 51 25.23 -7.53 13.30
C MET A 51 25.93 -6.92 12.08
N VAL A 52 26.70 -5.86 12.35
CA VAL A 52 27.55 -5.20 11.34
C VAL A 52 28.51 -6.25 10.75
N PRO A 53 28.60 -6.38 9.41
CA PRO A 53 29.53 -7.30 8.77
C PRO A 53 30.95 -7.10 9.31
N LYS A 54 31.66 -8.21 9.61
CA LYS A 54 33.00 -8.19 10.21
C LYS A 54 33.99 -7.27 9.49
N ALA A 55 33.90 -7.19 8.16
CA ALA A 55 34.72 -6.30 7.35
C ALA A 55 34.51 -4.80 7.65
N GLN A 56 33.29 -4.38 7.99
CA GLN A 56 32.99 -2.99 8.38
C GLN A 56 33.48 -2.69 9.80
N TYR A 57 33.46 -3.68 10.69
CA TYR A 57 34.04 -3.57 12.03
C TYR A 57 35.56 -3.42 11.98
N ASP A 58 36.24 -4.26 11.19
CA ASP A 58 37.70 -4.24 11.05
C ASP A 58 38.17 -2.90 10.45
N GLN A 59 37.44 -2.34 9.47
CA GLN A 59 37.71 -1.00 8.92
C GLN A 59 37.54 0.12 9.96
N LEU A 60 36.57 0.00 10.87
CA LEU A 60 36.34 0.98 11.92
C LEU A 60 37.45 0.93 12.97
N LEU A 61 37.90 -0.28 13.32
CA LEU A 61 39.00 -0.51 14.25
C LEU A 61 40.32 0.06 13.69
N GLU A 62 40.62 -0.16 12.41
CA GLU A 62 41.80 0.40 11.76
C GLU A 62 41.78 1.93 11.74
N LYS A 63 40.62 2.54 11.45
CA LYS A 63 40.47 4.00 11.49
C LYS A 63 40.64 4.55 12.91
N TYR A 64 40.11 3.85 13.91
CA TYR A 64 40.27 4.22 15.31
C TYR A 64 41.73 4.13 15.77
N ASP A 65 42.42 3.03 15.43
CA ASP A 65 43.84 2.85 15.73
C ASP A 65 44.72 3.87 15.01
N LYS A 66 44.35 4.25 13.79
CA LYS A 66 45.05 5.28 13.02
C LYS A 66 44.87 6.66 13.67
N LEU A 67 43.65 7.00 14.09
CA LEU A 67 43.38 8.23 14.84
C LEU A 67 44.10 8.26 16.18
N LEU A 68 44.11 7.15 16.93
CA LEU A 68 44.86 7.05 18.18
C LEU A 68 46.36 7.26 17.99
N LYS A 69 46.93 6.70 16.91
CA LYS A 69 48.34 6.88 16.55
C LYS A 69 48.64 8.31 16.10
N ASP A 70 47.73 8.94 15.36
CA ASP A 70 47.85 10.33 14.93
C ASP A 70 47.65 11.32 16.11
N THR A 71 46.85 10.96 17.13
CA THR A 71 46.64 11.73 18.36
C THR A 71 47.69 11.49 19.46
N LYS A 72 48.79 10.78 19.18
CA LYS A 72 50.00 10.80 20.05
C LYS A 72 50.72 12.15 20.03
N ALA A 73 50.02 13.24 19.72
CA ALA A 73 50.40 14.58 20.12
C ALA A 73 50.18 14.73 21.63
N PRO A 74 50.99 15.53 22.35
CA PRO A 74 50.85 15.72 23.79
C PRO A 74 49.42 16.11 24.13
N SER A 75 48.92 15.59 25.24
CA SER A 75 47.56 15.90 25.69
C SER A 75 47.40 17.43 25.77
N LEU A 76 46.20 17.95 25.44
CA LEU A 76 45.89 19.39 25.56
C LEU A 76 46.31 19.94 26.95
N ALA A 77 46.21 19.12 27.99
CA ALA A 77 46.65 19.45 29.35
C ALA A 77 48.16 19.71 29.50
N GLU A 78 49.01 19.09 28.68
CA GLU A 78 50.46 19.33 28.64
C GLU A 78 50.81 20.58 27.83
N GLN A 79 50.06 20.88 26.76
CA GLN A 79 50.21 22.14 26.01
C GLN A 79 49.85 23.37 26.85
N TYR A 80 48.85 23.28 27.74
CA TYR A 80 48.51 24.38 28.67
C TYR A 80 49.55 24.60 29.78
N LYS A 81 50.37 23.59 30.14
CA LYS A 81 51.42 23.74 31.16
C LYS A 81 52.72 24.31 30.60
N ALA A 82 52.98 24.17 29.30
CA ALA A 82 54.19 24.67 28.66
C ALA A 82 54.14 26.17 28.30
N LYS A 83 52.95 26.77 28.17
CA LYS A 83 52.77 28.22 27.97
C LYS A 83 52.22 28.87 29.23
N GLY A 84 53.10 29.05 30.22
CA GLY A 84 52.84 29.98 31.31
C GLY A 84 52.83 31.41 30.79
N GLY A 85 51.67 32.08 30.84
CA GLY A 85 51.58 33.53 30.72
C GLY A 85 50.38 34.06 29.95
N LYS A 86 49.34 34.47 30.70
CA LYS A 86 48.34 35.49 30.38
C LYS A 86 47.98 35.68 28.89
N GLU A 87 47.02 34.92 28.39
CA GLU A 87 46.26 35.29 27.19
C GLU A 87 44.76 35.39 27.55
N SER A 88 44.11 36.45 27.04
CA SER A 88 42.72 36.79 27.31
C SER A 88 41.77 35.73 26.74
N ALA A 89 40.65 35.49 27.43
CA ALA A 89 39.60 34.54 27.05
C ALA A 89 39.03 34.77 25.62
N GLU A 90 39.27 35.94 25.02
CA GLU A 90 38.89 36.26 23.65
C GLU A 90 39.82 35.65 22.59
N GLN A 91 41.13 35.55 22.88
CA GLN A 91 42.09 34.93 21.94
C GLN A 91 41.89 33.41 21.85
N VAL A 92 41.50 32.77 22.95
CA VAL A 92 41.17 31.33 22.99
C VAL A 92 39.93 31.03 22.14
N GLN A 93 38.91 31.89 22.18
CA GLN A 93 37.69 31.72 21.38
C GLN A 93 37.96 31.92 19.88
N LEU A 94 38.81 32.88 19.50
CA LEU A 94 39.18 33.05 18.09
C LEU A 94 39.95 31.84 17.54
N SER A 95 40.88 31.26 18.31
CA SER A 95 41.58 30.05 17.89
C SER A 95 40.67 28.83 17.76
N MET A 96 39.65 28.71 18.62
CA MET A 96 38.65 27.65 18.51
C MET A 96 37.75 27.80 17.27
N ILE A 97 37.44 29.04 16.86
CA ILE A 97 36.65 29.31 15.66
C ILE A 97 37.45 29.00 14.39
N ASP A 98 38.76 29.29 14.39
CA ASP A 98 39.66 28.98 13.27
C ASP A 98 39.88 27.47 13.13
N ASP A 99 40.02 26.75 14.25
CA ASP A 99 40.08 25.27 14.28
C ASP A 99 38.75 24.62 13.80
N LEU A 100 37.60 25.23 14.13
CA LEU A 100 36.27 24.78 13.66
C LEU A 100 36.03 25.08 12.16
N GLN A 101 36.63 26.16 11.63
CA GLN A 101 36.61 26.45 10.20
C GLN A 101 37.59 25.55 9.43
N GLY A 102 38.74 25.19 10.00
CA GLY A 102 39.67 24.20 9.46
C GLY A 102 39.08 22.78 9.41
N ALA A 103 38.26 22.41 10.40
CA ALA A 103 37.57 21.10 10.44
C ALA A 103 36.39 20.99 9.45
N LYS A 104 35.98 22.08 8.79
CA LYS A 104 34.92 22.07 7.75
C LYS A 104 35.38 21.45 6.42
N GLY A 105 36.67 21.20 6.26
CA GLY A 105 37.26 20.51 5.11
C GLY A 105 37.59 19.05 5.43
N ASN A 106 36.76 18.13 4.95
CA ASN A 106 37.05 16.71 4.72
C ASN A 106 37.09 15.71 5.90
N ASN A 107 36.80 16.07 7.16
CA ASN A 107 36.69 15.08 8.25
C ASN A 107 35.56 15.36 9.26
N VAL A 108 34.47 15.99 8.83
CA VAL A 108 33.21 15.89 9.57
C VAL A 108 32.71 14.46 9.33
N ALA A 109 32.80 13.62 10.37
CA ALA A 109 32.30 12.27 10.35
C ALA A 109 30.93 12.24 9.66
N GLU A 110 30.87 11.54 8.54
CA GLU A 110 29.64 11.22 7.85
C GLU A 110 28.75 10.56 8.90
N THR A 111 27.76 11.30 9.41
CA THR A 111 26.78 10.74 10.33
C THR A 111 26.05 9.69 9.50
N VAL A 112 26.41 8.42 9.72
CA VAL A 112 25.71 7.27 9.14
C VAL A 112 24.32 7.28 9.78
N ASP A 113 23.41 7.98 9.12
CA ASP A 113 22.01 8.00 9.49
C ASP A 113 21.43 6.64 9.14
N VAL A 114 21.40 5.76 10.14
CA VAL A 114 20.92 4.37 10.03
C VAL A 114 19.44 4.31 9.59
N PHE A 115 18.71 5.43 9.66
CA PHE A 115 17.32 5.55 9.21
C PHE A 115 17.16 6.21 7.83
N ALA A 116 18.22 6.81 7.26
CA ALA A 116 18.15 7.42 5.93
C ALA A 116 17.83 6.39 4.84
N ASN A 117 18.22 5.13 5.04
CA ASN A 117 17.99 4.09 4.03
C ASN A 117 16.51 3.69 3.92
N GLU A 118 15.74 3.73 5.01
CA GLU A 118 14.29 3.48 4.99
C GLU A 118 13.52 4.65 4.36
N VAL A 119 13.89 5.89 4.68
CA VAL A 119 13.26 7.09 4.10
C VAL A 119 13.58 7.24 2.61
N VAL A 120 14.79 6.88 2.18
CA VAL A 120 15.18 6.89 0.76
C VAL A 120 14.51 5.74 -0.01
N ALA A 121 14.34 4.56 0.59
CA ALA A 121 13.61 3.45 -0.02
C ALA A 121 12.11 3.77 -0.20
N GLN A 122 11.47 4.36 0.82
CA GLN A 122 10.08 4.81 0.73
C GLN A 122 9.90 5.93 -0.31
N LYS A 123 10.79 6.93 -0.34
CA LYS A 123 10.74 7.99 -1.36
C LYS A 123 10.95 7.47 -2.78
N LYS A 124 11.81 6.47 -2.98
CA LYS A 124 11.99 5.82 -4.30
C LYS A 124 10.75 5.04 -4.72
N GLN A 125 10.10 4.32 -3.79
CA GLN A 125 8.86 3.60 -4.08
C GLN A 125 7.68 4.55 -4.35
N GLU A 126 7.53 5.63 -3.58
CA GLU A 126 6.50 6.64 -3.82
C GLU A 126 6.69 7.35 -5.15
N GLN A 127 7.93 7.73 -5.51
CA GLN A 127 8.21 8.31 -6.83
C GLN A 127 7.88 7.35 -7.98
N THR A 128 8.13 6.04 -7.82
CA THR A 128 7.72 5.07 -8.84
C THR A 128 6.21 4.90 -8.91
N ASP A 129 5.51 4.91 -7.77
CA ASP A 129 4.06 4.77 -7.72
C ASP A 129 3.35 5.98 -8.36
N ASP A 130 3.86 7.20 -8.13
CA ASP A 130 3.33 8.42 -8.77
C ASP A 130 3.50 8.41 -10.28
N VAL A 131 4.66 7.95 -10.78
CA VAL A 131 4.91 7.82 -12.23
C VAL A 131 4.00 6.76 -12.85
N LEU A 132 3.78 5.64 -12.16
CA LEU A 132 2.84 4.60 -12.60
C LEU A 132 1.41 5.10 -12.62
N LEU A 133 0.96 5.80 -11.57
CA LEU A 133 -0.35 6.43 -11.49
C LEU A 133 -0.57 7.41 -12.65
N GLN A 134 0.42 8.25 -12.96
CA GLN A 134 0.34 9.17 -14.09
C GLN A 134 0.20 8.42 -15.43
N LYS A 135 0.94 7.33 -15.61
CA LYS A 135 0.84 6.49 -16.81
C LYS A 135 -0.56 5.89 -16.94
N GLU A 136 -1.10 5.31 -15.87
CA GLU A 136 -2.44 4.73 -15.85
C GLU A 136 -3.53 5.79 -16.08
N LEU A 137 -3.38 6.98 -15.50
CA LEU A 137 -4.29 8.09 -15.73
C LEU A 137 -4.29 8.54 -17.20
N ASN A 138 -3.11 8.57 -17.84
CA ASN A 138 -2.99 8.90 -19.25
C ASN A 138 -3.64 7.83 -20.14
N LEU A 139 -3.48 6.55 -19.81
CA LEU A 139 -4.16 5.44 -20.50
C LEU A 139 -5.68 5.55 -20.37
N LEU A 140 -6.18 5.90 -19.18
CA LEU A 140 -7.61 6.11 -18.95
C LEU A 140 -8.16 7.25 -19.81
N LYS A 141 -7.46 8.39 -19.86
CA LYS A 141 -7.82 9.51 -20.76
C LYS A 141 -7.79 9.11 -22.23
N GLN A 142 -6.81 8.31 -22.62
CA GLN A 142 -6.71 7.77 -23.98
C GLN A 142 -7.92 6.87 -24.30
N ALA A 143 -8.30 5.98 -23.37
CA ALA A 143 -9.47 5.11 -23.53
C ALA A 143 -10.77 5.91 -23.68
N GLU A 144 -10.95 6.98 -22.91
CA GLU A 144 -12.08 7.91 -23.02
C GLU A 144 -12.10 8.62 -24.38
N GLY A 145 -10.94 9.09 -24.85
CA GLY A 145 -10.81 9.67 -26.19
C GLY A 145 -11.15 8.69 -27.31
N LEU A 146 -10.76 7.41 -27.16
CA LEU A 146 -11.11 6.34 -28.10
C LEU A 146 -12.61 6.03 -28.09
N MET A 147 -13.27 6.05 -26.92
CA MET A 147 -14.72 5.90 -26.82
C MET A 147 -15.45 7.03 -27.55
N ALA A 148 -15.00 8.28 -27.38
CA ALA A 148 -15.58 9.43 -28.07
C ALA A 148 -15.41 9.35 -29.60
N GLN A 149 -14.35 8.71 -30.08
CA GLN A 149 -14.10 8.43 -31.50
C GLN A 149 -14.77 7.15 -32.01
N ASN A 150 -15.61 6.51 -31.18
CA ASN A 150 -16.27 5.23 -31.46
C ASN A 150 -15.30 4.05 -31.77
N ARG A 151 -14.05 4.15 -31.31
CA ARG A 151 -13.04 3.08 -31.41
C ARG A 151 -13.12 2.16 -30.20
N LEU A 152 -14.23 1.43 -30.10
CA LEU A 152 -14.58 0.65 -28.91
C LEU A 152 -13.59 -0.49 -28.64
N ASP A 153 -13.15 -1.26 -29.64
CA ASP A 153 -12.28 -2.42 -29.41
C ASP A 153 -10.92 -2.06 -28.77
N GLN A 154 -10.33 -0.94 -29.22
CA GLN A 154 -9.07 -0.42 -28.68
C GLN A 154 -9.25 0.08 -27.24
N SER A 155 -10.36 0.78 -26.98
CA SER A 155 -10.68 1.26 -25.63
C SER A 155 -10.91 0.10 -24.66
N LEU A 156 -11.63 -0.95 -25.09
CA LEU A 156 -11.91 -2.13 -24.27
C LEU A 156 -10.63 -2.84 -23.83
N THR A 157 -9.63 -2.93 -24.71
CA THR A 157 -8.33 -3.53 -24.36
C THR A 157 -7.64 -2.74 -23.25
N ILE A 158 -7.55 -1.41 -23.42
CA ILE A 158 -6.93 -0.53 -22.43
C ILE A 158 -7.68 -0.57 -21.09
N LEU A 159 -9.01 -0.54 -21.11
CA LEU A 159 -9.83 -0.54 -19.90
C LEU A 159 -9.71 -1.86 -19.13
N LYS A 160 -9.64 -3.00 -19.82
CA LYS A 160 -9.41 -4.31 -19.19
C LYS A 160 -8.05 -4.37 -18.48
N ASP A 161 -7.01 -3.82 -19.11
CA ASP A 161 -5.69 -3.74 -18.46
C ASP A 161 -5.75 -2.86 -17.20
N LEU A 162 -6.52 -1.77 -17.23
CA LEU A 162 -6.69 -0.85 -16.11
C LEU A 162 -7.55 -1.39 -14.95
N GLU A 163 -8.41 -2.38 -15.17
CA GLU A 163 -9.13 -3.05 -14.07
C GLU A 163 -8.18 -3.74 -13.07
N GLY A 164 -7.03 -4.19 -13.57
CA GLY A 164 -5.97 -4.82 -12.79
C GLY A 164 -5.01 -3.85 -12.08
N SER A 165 -5.21 -2.54 -12.22
CA SER A 165 -4.34 -1.48 -11.66
C SER A 165 -4.05 -1.67 -10.16
N ARG A 166 -3.03 -1.00 -9.60
CA ARG A 166 -2.87 -0.96 -8.14
C ARG A 166 -3.83 0.04 -7.48
N HIS A 167 -4.26 1.07 -8.21
CA HIS A 167 -5.01 2.21 -7.67
C HIS A 167 -6.52 1.99 -7.77
N SER A 168 -7.20 1.97 -6.62
CA SER A 168 -8.64 1.73 -6.54
C SER A 168 -9.47 2.71 -7.37
N GLN A 169 -9.10 3.99 -7.39
CA GLN A 169 -9.81 5.02 -8.15
C GLN A 169 -9.75 4.78 -9.67
N ILE A 170 -8.61 4.31 -10.17
CA ILE A 170 -8.43 3.96 -11.58
C ILE A 170 -9.29 2.74 -11.92
N LYS A 171 -9.28 1.69 -11.08
CA LYS A 171 -10.13 0.51 -11.27
C LYS A 171 -11.61 0.86 -11.41
N VAL A 172 -12.12 1.70 -10.50
CA VAL A 172 -13.54 2.05 -10.49
C VAL A 172 -13.93 2.79 -11.75
N ARG A 173 -13.09 3.74 -12.19
CA ARG A 173 -13.32 4.46 -13.43
C ARG A 173 -13.24 3.54 -14.65
N ALA A 174 -12.26 2.64 -14.69
CA ALA A 174 -12.12 1.68 -15.77
C ALA A 174 -13.36 0.77 -15.88
N LYS A 175 -13.80 0.19 -14.76
CA LYS A 175 -15.04 -0.61 -14.66
C LYS A 175 -16.26 0.17 -15.11
N PHE A 176 -16.38 1.43 -14.69
CA PHE A 176 -17.50 2.28 -15.08
C PHE A 176 -17.53 2.53 -16.58
N TYR A 177 -16.40 2.87 -17.20
CA TYR A 177 -16.33 3.07 -18.64
C TYR A 177 -16.59 1.77 -19.41
N LEU A 178 -16.10 0.63 -18.92
CA LEU A 178 -16.40 -0.68 -19.51
C LEU A 178 -17.91 -0.97 -19.47
N ALA A 179 -18.57 -0.66 -18.36
CA ALA A 179 -20.02 -0.79 -18.22
C ALA A 179 -20.78 0.18 -19.16
N GLU A 180 -20.31 1.42 -19.34
CA GLU A 180 -20.89 2.37 -20.30
C GLU A 180 -20.75 1.87 -21.74
N MET A 181 -19.63 1.23 -22.10
CA MET A 181 -19.45 0.62 -23.41
C MET A 181 -20.44 -0.52 -23.65
N LEU A 182 -20.58 -1.43 -22.67
CA LEU A 182 -21.56 -2.53 -22.74
C LEU A 182 -22.99 -1.99 -22.81
N PHE A 183 -23.28 -0.92 -22.05
CA PHE A 183 -24.57 -0.25 -22.10
C PHE A 183 -24.85 0.35 -23.49
N ALA A 184 -23.86 0.99 -24.11
CA ALA A 184 -23.97 1.52 -25.48
C ALA A 184 -24.19 0.41 -26.53
N GLN A 185 -23.60 -0.77 -26.30
CA GLN A 185 -23.80 -1.98 -27.11
C GLN A 185 -25.14 -2.69 -26.84
N GLN A 186 -25.98 -2.16 -25.93
CA GLN A 186 -27.27 -2.73 -25.53
C GLN A 186 -27.17 -4.06 -24.75
N GLU A 187 -25.98 -4.40 -24.27
CA GLU A 187 -25.74 -5.57 -23.41
C GLU A 187 -26.08 -5.21 -21.96
N PHE A 188 -27.38 -5.02 -21.69
CA PHE A 188 -27.87 -4.50 -20.41
C PHE A 188 -27.63 -5.44 -19.22
N ASP A 189 -27.59 -6.76 -19.46
CA ASP A 189 -27.34 -7.73 -18.39
C ASP A 189 -25.89 -7.66 -17.89
N LEU A 190 -24.93 -7.68 -18.82
CA LEU A 190 -23.51 -7.55 -18.48
C LEU A 190 -23.22 -6.17 -17.87
N ALA A 191 -23.77 -5.09 -18.45
CA ALA A 191 -23.62 -3.75 -17.91
C ALA A 191 -24.16 -3.66 -16.46
N MET A 192 -25.32 -4.27 -16.20
CA MET A 192 -25.90 -4.32 -14.84
C MET A 192 -24.96 -5.02 -13.86
N GLN A 193 -24.31 -6.12 -14.24
CA GLN A 193 -23.37 -6.84 -13.37
C GLN A 193 -22.17 -5.95 -12.97
N LEU A 194 -21.57 -5.23 -13.94
CA LEU A 194 -20.45 -4.33 -13.65
C LEU A 194 -20.87 -3.16 -12.76
N TYR A 195 -22.03 -2.54 -13.02
CA TYR A 195 -22.52 -1.47 -12.15
C TYR A 195 -22.83 -1.98 -10.74
N GLU A 196 -23.45 -3.16 -10.59
CA GLU A 196 -23.69 -3.77 -9.28
C GLU A 196 -22.36 -4.03 -8.54
N GLU A 197 -21.31 -4.42 -9.25
CA GLU A 197 -19.99 -4.61 -8.65
C GLU A 197 -19.39 -3.30 -8.14
N ILE A 198 -19.52 -2.20 -8.90
CA ILE A 198 -19.09 -0.86 -8.45
C ILE A 198 -19.80 -0.47 -7.16
N LEU A 199 -21.11 -0.72 -7.06
CA LEU A 199 -21.89 -0.43 -5.85
C LEU A 199 -21.42 -1.25 -4.64
N ARG A 200 -21.06 -2.53 -4.84
CA ARG A 200 -20.68 -3.44 -3.74
C ARG A 200 -19.25 -3.24 -3.28
N GLN A 201 -18.30 -3.12 -4.20
CA GLN A 201 -16.87 -3.06 -3.90
C GLN A 201 -16.36 -1.62 -3.72
N HIS A 202 -17.05 -0.64 -4.31
CA HIS A 202 -16.56 0.72 -4.45
C HIS A 202 -17.62 1.78 -4.08
N ALA A 203 -18.39 1.49 -3.03
CA ALA A 203 -19.50 2.32 -2.54
C ALA A 203 -19.11 3.76 -2.16
N PHE A 204 -17.83 4.02 -1.86
CA PHE A 204 -17.31 5.35 -1.50
C PHE A 204 -16.99 6.23 -2.73
N SER A 205 -17.03 5.67 -3.95
CA SER A 205 -16.75 6.42 -5.17
C SER A 205 -17.92 7.31 -5.56
N GLY A 206 -17.65 8.56 -5.96
CA GLY A 206 -18.67 9.45 -6.53
C GLY A 206 -19.31 8.92 -7.82
N LEU A 207 -18.74 7.88 -8.44
CA LEU A 207 -19.35 7.19 -9.59
C LEU A 207 -20.54 6.30 -9.21
N VAL A 208 -20.75 6.02 -7.93
CA VAL A 208 -21.85 5.17 -7.45
C VAL A 208 -23.22 5.77 -7.82
N ILE A 209 -23.40 7.08 -7.66
CA ILE A 209 -24.66 7.76 -7.99
C ILE A 209 -24.97 7.63 -9.49
N LYS A 210 -23.95 7.87 -10.34
CA LYS A 210 -24.09 7.69 -11.81
C LYS A 210 -24.40 6.24 -12.17
N SER A 211 -23.68 5.29 -11.55
CA SER A 211 -23.88 3.86 -11.77
C SER A 211 -25.28 3.40 -11.33
N LEU A 212 -25.80 3.94 -10.22
CA LEU A 212 -27.14 3.64 -9.72
C LEU A 212 -28.23 4.17 -10.65
N GLY A 213 -28.05 5.37 -11.21
CA GLY A 213 -28.91 5.89 -12.28
C GLY A 213 -28.92 4.99 -13.52
N ARG A 214 -27.74 4.53 -13.97
CA ARG A 214 -27.63 3.58 -15.08
C ARG A 214 -28.23 2.21 -14.77
N LEU A 215 -28.09 1.71 -13.54
CA LEU A 215 -28.70 0.46 -13.09
C LEU A 215 -30.23 0.50 -13.19
N ILE A 216 -30.85 1.60 -12.78
CA ILE A 216 -32.31 1.76 -12.90
C ILE A 216 -32.71 1.64 -14.38
N VAL A 217 -31.99 2.28 -15.29
CA VAL A 217 -32.25 2.17 -16.73
C VAL A 217 -32.04 0.74 -17.23
N CYS A 218 -30.97 0.05 -16.82
CA CYS A 218 -30.73 -1.35 -17.19
C CYS A 218 -31.87 -2.26 -16.69
N THR A 219 -32.28 -2.12 -15.44
CA THR A 219 -33.38 -2.93 -14.86
C THR A 219 -34.72 -2.66 -15.54
N ASP A 220 -34.96 -1.43 -16.01
CA ASP A 220 -36.14 -1.08 -16.79
C ASP A 220 -36.15 -1.78 -18.15
N LYS A 221 -35.01 -1.76 -18.86
CA LYS A 221 -34.83 -2.48 -20.14
C LYS A 221 -34.98 -4.01 -19.98
N LEU A 222 -34.49 -4.56 -18.87
CA LEU A 222 -34.61 -5.99 -18.54
C LEU A 222 -35.95 -6.38 -17.90
N LYS A 223 -36.87 -5.42 -17.66
CA LYS A 223 -38.18 -5.63 -17.03
C LYS A 223 -38.11 -6.20 -15.60
N LEU A 224 -37.06 -5.87 -14.85
CA LEU A 224 -36.83 -6.32 -13.47
C LEU A 224 -37.42 -5.33 -12.44
N ALA A 225 -38.75 -5.28 -12.34
CA ALA A 225 -39.46 -4.30 -11.51
C ALA A 225 -39.01 -4.26 -10.04
N LYS A 226 -38.80 -5.43 -9.41
CA LYS A 226 -38.36 -5.51 -8.01
C LYS A 226 -36.98 -4.90 -7.78
N LYS A 227 -36.03 -5.14 -8.71
CA LYS A 227 -34.68 -4.56 -8.62
C LYS A 227 -34.71 -3.06 -8.88
N LYS A 228 -35.53 -2.62 -9.84
CA LYS A 228 -35.73 -1.21 -10.16
C LYS A 228 -36.19 -0.42 -8.93
N GLU A 229 -37.23 -0.89 -8.25
CA GLU A 229 -37.75 -0.26 -7.04
C GLU A 229 -36.68 -0.17 -5.94
N LYS A 230 -35.91 -1.24 -5.73
CA LYS A 230 -34.79 -1.26 -4.79
C LYS A 230 -33.74 -0.20 -5.11
N TYR A 231 -33.25 -0.13 -6.35
CA TYR A 231 -32.24 0.85 -6.74
C TYR A 231 -32.78 2.28 -6.73
N TYR A 232 -34.06 2.47 -7.06
CA TYR A 232 -34.74 3.75 -7.00
C TYR A 232 -34.87 4.26 -5.56
N SER A 233 -35.31 3.43 -4.62
CA SER A 233 -35.32 3.75 -3.19
C SER A 233 -33.92 4.09 -2.68
N ILE A 234 -32.89 3.30 -3.04
CA ILE A 234 -31.51 3.63 -2.66
C ILE A 234 -31.09 5.01 -3.22
N LEU A 235 -31.45 5.33 -4.46
CA LEU A 235 -31.05 6.59 -5.09
C LEU A 235 -31.74 7.79 -4.44
N HIS A 236 -33.05 7.72 -4.23
CA HIS A 236 -33.83 8.85 -3.77
C HIS A 236 -33.83 9.00 -2.25
N ASP A 237 -33.87 7.89 -1.49
CA ASP A 237 -33.93 7.95 -0.03
C ASP A 237 -32.56 8.28 0.59
N PHE A 238 -31.45 7.87 -0.04
CA PHE A 238 -30.10 8.16 0.47
C PHE A 238 -29.43 9.36 -0.20
N PHE A 239 -29.70 9.65 -1.48
CA PHE A 239 -29.01 10.69 -2.23
C PHE A 239 -29.93 11.83 -2.73
N GLY A 240 -31.24 11.76 -2.48
CA GLY A 240 -32.23 12.73 -2.99
C GLY A 240 -32.43 13.99 -2.13
N GLU A 241 -31.89 14.06 -0.91
CA GLU A 241 -32.05 15.20 0.02
C GLU A 241 -30.94 16.27 -0.07
N ALA A 242 -30.24 16.39 -1.21
CA ALA A 242 -29.19 17.41 -1.41
C ALA A 242 -29.59 18.50 -2.41
#